data_AF-A0AAE4K5I9-F1
#
_entry.id   AF-A0AAE4K5I9-F1
#
_cell.length_a   1.000
_cell.length_b   1.000
_cell.length_c   1.000
_cell.angle_alpha   90.00
_cell.angle_beta   90.00
_cell.angle_gamma   90.00
#
_symmetry.space_group_name_H-M   'P 1'
#
loop_
_entity.id
_entity.type
_entity.pdbx_description
1 polymer ?
#
loop_
_entity_poly.entity_id
_entity_poly.type
_entity_poly.pdbx_seq_one_letter_code
_entity_poly.pdbx_strand_id
1 'polypeptide(L)'
;MEASVVSDPIPISLVVHTVYCPRRAWLESVGEKTDTMQMQTGLDAHRRVDNAAESRANEHRAVNVRSERLGLSGRCDVSEGADDGPLTVVEYKATPVRRRPEVTYANRLQLALQTLCLKEMGREVQGAEVYFTGHRRRVEVRPDRC
;
A
#
# COMPACT_ATOMS: atom_id res chain seq x y z
N MET A 1 -24.28 -0.59 -30.00
CA MET A 1 -23.46 -1.40 -29.09
C MET A 1 -22.20 -0.59 -28.83
N GLU A 2 -22.22 0.26 -27.80
CA GLU A 2 -21.00 0.95 -27.37
C GLU A 2 -20.02 -0.10 -26.85
N ALA A 3 -18.86 -0.21 -27.50
CA ALA A 3 -17.73 -0.90 -26.91
C ALA A 3 -17.38 -0.12 -25.64
N SER A 4 -17.67 -0.69 -24.48
CA SER A 4 -17.13 -0.20 -23.23
C SER A 4 -15.62 -0.18 -23.38
N VAL A 5 -15.04 1.03 -23.40
CA VAL A 5 -13.59 1.19 -23.35
C VAL A 5 -13.20 0.67 -21.96
N VAL A 6 -12.75 -0.58 -21.88
CA VAL A 6 -12.23 -1.15 -20.64
C VAL A 6 -10.87 -0.47 -20.44
N SER A 7 -10.88 0.70 -19.80
CA SER A 7 -9.66 1.39 -19.43
C SER A 7 -8.91 0.54 -18.42
N ASP A 8 -7.60 0.41 -18.60
CA ASP A 8 -6.74 -0.24 -17.62
C ASP A 8 -6.92 0.40 -16.24
N PRO A 9 -7.02 -0.39 -15.16
CA PRO A 9 -7.25 0.15 -13.83
C PRO A 9 -6.05 0.98 -13.36
N ILE A 10 -6.32 2.15 -12.81
CA ILE A 10 -5.34 3.09 -12.29
C ILE A 10 -4.62 2.46 -11.09
N PRO A 11 -3.28 2.39 -11.07
CA PRO A 11 -2.53 1.90 -9.92
C PRO A 11 -2.75 2.77 -8.68
N ILE A 12 -2.99 2.16 -7.51
CA ILE A 12 -3.12 2.87 -6.23
C ILE A 12 -1.87 3.73 -5.95
N SER A 13 -0.68 3.24 -6.30
CA SER A 13 0.57 3.99 -6.17
C SER A 13 0.54 5.31 -6.96
N LEU A 14 -0.06 5.32 -8.14
CA LEU A 14 -0.18 6.50 -8.98
C LEU A 14 -1.10 7.57 -8.36
N VAL A 15 -2.21 7.12 -7.77
CA VAL A 15 -3.12 7.99 -7.00
C VAL A 15 -2.38 8.61 -5.81
N VAL A 16 -1.62 7.80 -5.07
CA VAL A 16 -0.83 8.25 -3.92
C VAL A 16 0.27 9.23 -4.34
N HIS A 17 0.95 8.98 -5.47
CA HIS A 17 1.98 9.88 -6.01
C HIS A 17 1.42 11.23 -6.42
N THR A 18 0.16 11.30 -6.87
CA THR A 18 -0.49 12.55 -7.23
C THR A 18 -0.56 13.51 -6.04
N VAL A 19 -0.72 13.00 -4.82
CA VAL A 19 -0.70 13.83 -3.59
C VAL A 19 0.68 14.45 -3.34
N TYR A 20 1.75 13.75 -3.69
CA TYR A 20 3.11 14.27 -3.52
C TYR A 20 3.53 15.20 -4.66
N CYS A 21 3.33 14.78 -5.90
CA CYS A 21 3.73 15.52 -7.09
C CYS A 21 2.88 15.07 -8.31
N PRO A 22 1.86 15.85 -8.68
CA PRO A 22 1.01 15.56 -9.85
C PRO A 22 1.82 15.40 -11.14
N ARG A 23 2.88 16.20 -11.31
CA ARG A 23 3.78 16.10 -12.47
C ARG A 23 4.48 14.74 -12.53
N ARG A 24 4.95 14.22 -11.39
CA ARG A 24 5.61 12.90 -11.33
C ARG A 24 4.60 11.80 -11.64
N ALA A 25 3.41 11.86 -11.05
CA ALA A 25 2.34 10.91 -11.36
C ALA A 25 2.00 10.92 -12.86
N TRP A 26 1.93 12.10 -13.48
CA TRP A 26 1.74 12.20 -14.92
C TRP A 26 2.87 11.54 -15.71
N LEU A 27 4.14 11.82 -15.38
CA LEU A 27 5.30 11.20 -16.04
C LEU A 27 5.26 9.67 -15.94
N GLU A 28 5.02 9.13 -14.74
CA GLU A 28 4.91 7.68 -14.53
C GLU A 28 3.72 7.07 -15.29
N SER A 29 2.60 7.79 -15.41
CA SER A 29 1.41 7.33 -16.14
C SER A 29 1.65 7.18 -17.64
N VAL A 30 2.59 7.94 -18.22
CA VAL A 30 2.98 7.86 -19.64
C VAL A 30 4.18 6.95 -19.87
N GLY A 31 4.63 6.21 -18.85
CA GLY A 31 5.71 5.22 -18.94
C GLY A 31 7.10 5.74 -18.62
N GLU A 32 7.24 7.00 -18.19
CA GLU A 32 8.54 7.56 -17.81
C GLU A 32 8.98 7.06 -16.43
N LYS A 33 10.22 6.59 -16.33
CA LYS A 33 10.80 6.16 -15.05
C LYS A 33 11.37 7.36 -14.32
N THR A 34 10.88 7.62 -13.12
CA THR A 34 11.46 8.63 -12.23
C THR A 34 12.29 7.94 -11.14
N ASP A 35 13.58 7.73 -11.41
CA ASP A 35 14.51 7.19 -10.42
C ASP A 35 14.66 8.19 -9.28
N THR A 36 14.20 7.81 -8.09
CA THR A 36 14.42 8.60 -6.87
C THR A 36 15.01 7.68 -5.82
N MET A 37 16.00 8.17 -5.07
CA MET A 37 16.67 7.43 -3.99
C MET A 37 15.68 6.85 -2.95
N GLN A 38 14.52 7.48 -2.80
CA GLN A 38 13.39 7.00 -1.98
C GLN A 38 12.74 5.72 -2.50
N MET A 39 12.66 5.52 -3.82
CA MET A 39 12.10 4.31 -4.45
C MET A 39 13.04 3.11 -4.25
N GLN A 40 14.36 3.33 -4.39
CA GLN A 40 15.37 2.30 -4.11
C GLN A 40 15.37 1.88 -2.64
N THR A 41 15.28 2.85 -1.72
CA THR A 41 15.17 2.57 -0.29
C THR A 41 13.88 1.82 0.07
N GLY A 42 12.77 2.13 -0.61
CA GLY A 42 11.50 1.40 -0.47
C GLY A 42 11.57 -0.04 -0.98
N LEU A 43 12.12 -0.25 -2.18
CA LEU A 43 12.35 -1.57 -2.77
C LEU A 43 13.28 -2.45 -1.92
N ASP A 44 14.35 -1.88 -1.38
CA ASP A 44 15.29 -2.60 -0.52
C ASP A 44 14.67 -2.93 0.85
N ALA A 45 13.76 -2.08 1.35
CA ALA A 45 13.00 -2.34 2.57
C ALA A 45 11.99 -3.48 2.38
N HIS A 46 11.27 -3.51 1.25
CA HIS A 46 10.41 -4.66 0.91
C HIS A 46 11.24 -5.93 0.71
N ARG A 47 12.35 -5.90 -0.05
CA ARG A 47 13.24 -7.07 -0.23
C ARG A 47 13.82 -7.61 1.08
N ARG A 48 14.08 -6.76 2.08
CA ARG A 48 14.54 -7.21 3.41
C ARG A 48 13.42 -7.78 4.27
N VAL A 49 12.19 -7.28 4.10
CA VAL A 49 10.99 -7.81 4.77
C VAL A 49 10.57 -9.15 4.13
N ASP A 50 10.84 -9.33 2.84
CA ASP A 50 10.63 -10.59 2.10
C ASP A 50 11.59 -11.73 2.50
N ASN A 51 12.57 -11.49 3.39
CA ASN A 51 13.39 -12.56 3.96
C ASN A 51 12.58 -13.38 4.97
N ALA A 52 12.02 -14.48 4.50
CA ALA A 52 11.16 -15.44 5.21
C ALA A 52 11.73 -16.09 6.50
N ALA A 53 12.94 -15.73 6.93
CA ALA A 53 13.61 -16.33 8.10
C ALA A 53 13.19 -15.71 9.46
N GLU A 54 12.52 -14.55 9.48
CA GLU A 54 12.01 -13.90 10.71
C GLU A 54 10.46 -13.85 10.79
N SER A 55 9.75 -14.56 9.90
CA SER A 55 8.27 -14.59 9.90
C SER A 55 7.75 -15.37 11.11
N ARG A 56 7.47 -14.67 12.21
CA ARG A 56 6.75 -15.23 13.35
C ARG A 56 5.26 -15.30 13.04
N ALA A 57 4.78 -16.52 12.84
CA ALA A 57 3.44 -17.07 13.11
C ALA A 57 2.17 -16.47 12.46
N ASN A 58 2.11 -15.18 12.08
CA ASN A 58 0.88 -14.55 11.56
C ASN A 58 1.19 -13.81 10.24
N GLU A 59 0.82 -14.44 9.14
CA GLU A 59 1.48 -14.36 7.84
C GLU A 59 1.36 -13.01 7.12
N HIS A 60 2.50 -12.42 6.71
CA HIS A 60 2.58 -11.20 5.89
C HIS A 60 2.56 -11.55 4.41
N ARG A 61 1.37 -11.62 3.80
CA ARG A 61 1.18 -11.97 2.38
C ARG A 61 0.98 -10.72 1.54
N ALA A 62 1.54 -10.72 0.34
CA ALA A 62 1.31 -9.65 -0.60
C ALA A 62 0.15 -9.99 -1.55
N VAL A 63 -0.97 -9.29 -1.40
CA VAL A 63 -2.25 -9.55 -2.07
C VAL A 63 -2.47 -8.51 -3.16
N ASN A 64 -2.80 -8.97 -4.38
CA ASN A 64 -3.27 -8.10 -5.44
C ASN A 64 -4.69 -7.65 -5.11
N VAL A 65 -4.94 -6.34 -5.17
CA VAL A 65 -6.22 -5.73 -4.84
C VAL A 65 -6.78 -4.96 -6.03
N ARG A 66 -8.10 -4.94 -6.17
CA ARG A 66 -8.79 -4.23 -7.24
C ARG A 66 -10.11 -3.65 -6.75
N SER A 67 -10.46 -2.49 -7.28
CA SER A 67 -11.81 -1.93 -7.22
C SER A 67 -12.30 -1.76 -8.65
N GLU A 68 -13.32 -2.51 -9.05
CA GLU A 68 -13.94 -2.35 -10.37
C GLU A 68 -14.71 -1.02 -10.45
N ARG A 69 -15.41 -0.67 -9.37
CA ARG A 69 -16.21 0.54 -9.27
C ARG A 69 -15.37 1.81 -9.39
N LEU A 70 -14.18 1.84 -8.81
CA LEU A 70 -13.26 2.98 -8.89
C LEU A 70 -12.23 2.84 -10.01
N GLY A 71 -12.20 1.71 -10.72
CA GLY A 71 -11.16 1.42 -11.71
C GLY A 71 -9.76 1.43 -11.12
N LEU A 72 -9.56 0.89 -9.91
CA LEU A 72 -8.26 0.87 -9.21
C LEU A 72 -7.65 -0.52 -9.18
N SER A 73 -6.32 -0.58 -9.21
CA SER A 73 -5.56 -1.82 -9.00
C SER A 73 -4.32 -1.57 -8.12
N GLY A 74 -3.81 -2.59 -7.45
CA GLY A 74 -2.58 -2.48 -6.70
C GLY A 74 -2.19 -3.74 -5.98
N ARG A 75 -1.20 -3.62 -5.10
CA ARG A 75 -0.73 -4.67 -4.20
C ARG A 75 -0.72 -4.12 -2.78
N CYS A 76 -1.06 -4.95 -1.81
CA CYS A 76 -1.00 -4.62 -0.40
C CYS A 76 -0.38 -5.76 0.39
N ASP A 77 0.39 -5.42 1.41
CA ASP A 77 0.88 -6.38 2.38
C ASP A 77 -0.16 -6.51 3.50
N VAL A 78 -0.61 -7.73 3.78
CA VAL A 78 -1.65 -8.01 4.79
C VAL A 78 -1.15 -9.03 5.79
N SER A 79 -1.61 -8.91 7.04
CA SER A 79 -1.43 -9.94 8.07
C SER A 79 -2.78 -10.49 8.54
N GLU A 80 -2.85 -11.81 8.71
CA GLU A 80 -4.02 -12.55 9.23
C GLU A 80 -3.90 -12.83 10.73
N GLY A 81 -5.03 -12.75 11.46
CA GLY A 81 -5.19 -13.41 12.75
C GLY A 81 -5.62 -14.85 12.53
N ALA A 82 -5.26 -15.77 13.44
CA ALA A 82 -5.47 -17.23 13.33
C ALA A 82 -6.67 -17.69 12.47
N ASP A 83 -6.42 -18.67 11.59
CA ASP A 83 -7.38 -19.36 10.72
C ASP A 83 -8.25 -18.46 9.81
N ASP A 84 -7.70 -17.95 8.69
CA ASP A 84 -8.40 -17.14 7.66
C ASP A 84 -9.20 -15.95 8.23
N GLY A 85 -8.77 -15.45 9.39
CA GLY A 85 -9.46 -14.40 10.13
C GLY A 85 -9.38 -13.02 9.47
N PRO A 86 -10.01 -12.01 10.10
CA PRO A 86 -10.04 -10.66 9.57
C PRO A 86 -8.63 -10.08 9.34
N LEU A 87 -8.45 -9.41 8.21
CA LEU A 87 -7.16 -8.88 7.78
C LEU A 87 -6.80 -7.59 8.52
N THR A 88 -5.52 -7.43 8.80
CA THR A 88 -4.91 -6.13 9.09
C THR A 88 -4.00 -5.74 7.92
N VAL A 89 -4.27 -4.59 7.30
CA VAL A 89 -3.43 -4.08 6.20
C VAL A 89 -2.21 -3.39 6.79
N VAL A 90 -1.01 -3.73 6.32
CA VAL A 90 0.24 -3.18 6.85
C VAL A 90 1.03 -2.52 5.74
N GLU A 91 1.27 -1.22 5.86
CA GLU A 91 2.12 -0.49 4.92
C GLU A 91 3.53 -0.32 5.50
N TYR A 92 4.53 -0.84 4.79
CA TYR A 92 5.93 -0.76 5.20
C TYR A 92 6.58 0.53 4.71
N LYS A 93 7.14 1.32 5.63
CA LYS A 93 7.85 2.56 5.29
C LYS A 93 9.25 2.60 5.88
N ALA A 94 10.24 2.66 5.00
CA ALA A 94 11.60 3.00 5.37
C ALA A 94 11.71 4.50 5.65
N THR A 95 11.61 4.87 6.93
CA THR A 95 11.94 6.22 7.37
C THR A 95 13.36 6.23 7.92
N PRO A 96 14.26 7.10 7.42
CA PRO A 96 15.60 7.25 7.99
C PRO A 96 15.53 7.50 9.50
N VAL A 97 16.41 6.86 10.27
CA VAL A 97 16.41 6.94 11.76
C VAL A 97 16.47 8.40 12.25
N ARG A 98 17.10 9.29 11.49
CA ARG A 98 17.21 10.73 11.81
C ARG A 98 15.91 11.52 11.60
N ARG A 99 14.88 10.94 10.99
CA ARG A 99 13.57 11.57 10.78
C ARG A 99 12.52 10.93 11.69
N ARG A 100 11.58 11.73 12.18
CA ARG A 100 10.47 11.24 13.01
C ARG A 100 9.59 10.30 12.16
N PRO A 101 9.24 9.10 12.67
CA PRO A 101 8.28 8.23 12.01
C PRO A 101 6.88 8.83 12.20
N GLU A 102 6.34 9.40 11.13
CA GLU A 102 5.02 10.03 11.12
C GLU A 102 4.20 9.51 9.95
N VAL A 103 2.93 9.19 10.23
CA VAL A 103 1.98 8.74 9.22
C VAL A 103 1.55 9.94 8.39
N THR A 104 1.95 9.97 7.12
CA THR A 104 1.58 11.06 6.20
C THR A 104 0.15 10.87 5.68
N TYR A 105 -0.43 11.94 5.13
CA TYR A 105 -1.72 11.84 4.44
C TYR A 105 -1.70 10.79 3.32
N ALA A 106 -0.60 10.70 2.57
CA ALA A 106 -0.49 9.71 1.51
C ALA A 106 -0.42 8.27 2.04
N ASN A 107 0.15 8.03 3.24
CA ASN A 107 0.07 6.71 3.88
C ASN A 107 -1.38 6.36 4.23
N ARG A 108 -2.14 7.31 4.77
CA ARG A 108 -3.56 7.14 5.08
C ARG A 108 -4.37 6.83 3.83
N LEU A 109 -4.16 7.62 2.77
CA LEU A 109 -4.82 7.41 1.47
C LEU A 109 -4.51 6.04 0.89
N GLN A 110 -3.24 5.61 0.91
CA GLN A 110 -2.84 4.30 0.41
C GLN A 110 -3.56 3.17 1.16
N LEU A 111 -3.55 3.20 2.50
CA LEU A 111 -4.23 2.22 3.35
C LEU A 111 -5.75 2.25 3.17
N ALA A 112 -6.35 3.43 2.96
CA ALA A 112 -7.77 3.57 2.70
C ALA A 112 -8.18 2.93 1.36
N LEU A 113 -7.42 3.18 0.29
CA LEU A 113 -7.68 2.59 -1.02
C LEU A 113 -7.47 1.06 -1.00
N GLN A 114 -6.41 0.56 -0.36
CA GLN A 114 -6.17 -0.87 -0.21
C GLN A 114 -7.28 -1.56 0.61
N THR A 115 -7.68 -0.96 1.74
CA THR A 115 -8.78 -1.46 2.59
C THR A 115 -10.10 -1.50 1.83
N LEU A 116 -10.40 -0.45 1.05
CA LEU A 116 -11.59 -0.40 0.22
C LEU A 116 -11.59 -1.52 -0.81
N CYS A 117 -10.50 -1.71 -1.55
CA CYS A 117 -10.40 -2.77 -2.54
C CYS A 117 -10.55 -4.17 -1.90
N LEU A 118 -9.93 -4.42 -0.75
CA LEU A 118 -10.09 -5.69 -0.03
C LEU A 118 -11.54 -5.95 0.38
N LYS A 119 -12.23 -4.92 0.89
CA LYS A 119 -13.65 -5.03 1.26
C LYS A 119 -14.54 -5.27 0.04
N GLU A 120 -14.28 -4.61 -1.08
CA GLU A 120 -15.01 -4.86 -2.34
C GLU A 120 -14.78 -6.28 -2.88
N MET A 121 -13.60 -6.86 -2.61
CA MET A 121 -13.28 -8.25 -2.93
C MET A 121 -13.87 -9.27 -1.92
N GLY A 122 -14.67 -8.83 -0.95
CA GLY A 122 -15.31 -9.69 0.04
C GLY A 122 -14.42 -10.12 1.20
N ARG A 123 -13.27 -9.47 1.41
CA ARG A 123 -12.40 -9.72 2.57
C ARG A 123 -12.82 -8.86 3.75
N GLU A 124 -12.82 -9.45 4.94
CA GLU A 124 -12.98 -8.70 6.18
C GLU A 124 -11.66 -8.00 6.56
N VAL A 125 -11.74 -6.71 6.88
CA VAL A 125 -10.58 -5.90 7.29
C VAL A 125 -10.89 -5.24 8.62
N GLN A 126 -10.15 -5.61 9.65
CA GLN A 126 -10.33 -5.13 11.03
C GLN A 126 -9.43 -3.94 11.39
N GLY A 127 -8.34 -3.74 10.66
CA GLY A 127 -7.38 -2.69 10.97
C GLY A 127 -6.45 -2.33 9.82
N ALA A 128 -5.79 -1.19 9.96
CA ALA A 128 -4.73 -0.75 9.06
C ALA A 128 -3.61 -0.10 9.86
N GLU A 129 -2.36 -0.31 9.44
CA GLU A 129 -1.20 0.14 10.19
C GLU A 129 -0.06 0.55 9.25
N VAL A 130 0.79 1.46 9.71
CA VAL A 130 2.09 1.74 9.08
C VAL A 130 3.18 1.13 9.96
N TYR A 131 4.04 0.31 9.36
CA TYR A 131 5.25 -0.20 10.01
C TYR A 131 6.48 0.58 9.53
N PHE A 132 7.05 1.37 10.44
CA PHE A 132 8.28 2.11 10.20
C PHE A 132 9.50 1.23 10.46
N THR A 133 10.03 0.60 9.41
CA THR A 133 11.12 -0.39 9.50
C THR A 133 12.37 0.17 10.20
N GLY A 134 12.76 1.40 9.88
CA GLY A 134 13.92 2.08 10.48
C GLY A 134 13.77 2.35 11.99
N HIS A 135 12.55 2.35 12.51
CA HIS A 135 12.24 2.61 13.93
C HIS A 135 11.64 1.38 14.64
N ARG A 136 11.43 0.27 13.92
CA ARG A 136 10.71 -0.94 14.38
C ARG A 136 9.39 -0.61 15.08
N ARG A 137 8.68 0.40 14.58
CA ARG A 137 7.47 0.95 15.20
C ARG A 137 6.25 0.74 14.32
N ARG A 138 5.17 0.18 14.89
CA ARG A 138 3.83 0.14 14.28
C ARG A 138 3.03 1.35 14.73
N VAL A 139 2.27 1.95 13.82
CA VAL A 139 1.32 3.03 14.11
C VAL A 139 -0.02 2.65 13.49
N GLU A 140 -1.04 2.50 14.33
CA GLU A 140 -2.41 2.25 13.88
C GLU A 140 -2.92 3.46 13.08
N VAL A 141 -3.62 3.17 11.98
CA VAL A 141 -4.25 4.15 11.11
C VAL A 141 -5.72 3.79 11.01
N ARG A 142 -6.58 4.79 11.12
CA ARG A 142 -8.02 4.67 10.83
C ARG A 142 -8.27 5.03 9.36
N PRO A 143 -8.38 4.05 8.45
CA PRO A 143 -8.51 4.32 7.02
C PRO A 143 -9.86 4.96 6.66
N ASP A 144 -10.87 4.82 7.52
CA ASP A 144 -12.23 5.35 7.42
C ASP A 144 -12.34 6.86 7.68
N ARG A 145 -11.27 7.52 8.13
CA ARG A 145 -11.26 8.96 8.50
C ARG A 145 -10.26 9.80 7.71
N CYS A 146 -10.12 9.52 6.41
CA CYS A 146 -9.26 10.30 5.52
C CYS A 146 -9.91 11.62 5.09
#